data_AF-A0A7Z0BKC3-F1
#
_entry.id   AF-A0A7Z0BKC3-F1
#
_cell.length_a   1.000
_cell.length_b   1.000
_cell.length_c   1.000
_cell.angle_alpha   90.00
_cell.angle_beta   90.00
_cell.angle_gamma   90.00
#
_symmetry.space_group_name_H-M   'P 1'
#
loop_
_entity.id
_entity.type
_entity.pdbx_description
1 polymer ?
#
loop_
_entity_poly.entity_id
_entity_poly.type
_entity_poly.pdbx_seq_one_letter_code
_entity_poly.pdbx_strand_id
1 'polypeptide(L)'
;MELAGLALRGLAAELRSRGVEVREDGAFGAVDAGPRARPQRALLRPHRGGLWWWMRWPLQDGVPPSLAGVPLSPVARTSDAARRIAGALSVAVGDT
;
A
#
# COMPACT_ATOMS: atom_id res chain seq x y z
N MET A 1 10.65 9.94 13.00
CA MET A 1 9.80 8.72 13.13
C MET A 1 8.31 9.05 13.21
N GLU A 2 7.90 10.14 13.86
CA GLU A 2 6.49 10.48 14.09
C GLU A 2 5.66 10.66 12.80
N LEU A 3 6.21 11.34 11.79
CA LEU A 3 5.53 11.55 10.50
C LEU A 3 5.24 10.26 9.73
N ALA A 4 6.15 9.27 9.78
CA ALA A 4 5.94 7.99 9.12
C ALA A 4 4.81 7.20 9.80
N GLY A 5 4.77 7.21 11.14
CA GLY A 5 3.69 6.58 11.90
C GLY A 5 2.32 7.23 11.65
N LEU A 6 2.27 8.56 11.56
CA LEU A 6 1.05 9.28 11.22
C LEU A 6 0.57 8.99 9.79
N ALA A 7 1.51 8.92 8.84
CA ALA A 7 1.19 8.58 7.46
C ALA A 7 0.61 7.15 7.33
N LEU A 8 1.20 6.16 8.01
CA LEU A 8 0.70 4.77 8.04
C LEU A 8 -0.73 4.71 8.58
N ARG A 9 -0.98 5.33 9.72
CA ARG A 9 -2.32 5.39 10.32
C ARG A 9 -3.31 6.10 9.40
N GLY A 10 -2.90 7.20 8.76
CA GLY A 10 -3.73 7.94 7.81
C GLY A 10 -4.11 7.10 6.60
N LEU A 11 -3.16 6.39 5.99
CA LEU A 11 -3.45 5.48 4.87
C LEU A 11 -4.36 4.32 5.32
N ALA A 12 -4.09 3.74 6.49
CA ALA A 12 -4.88 2.63 7.02
C ALA A 12 -6.33 3.06 7.30
N ALA A 13 -6.54 4.26 7.85
CA ALA A 13 -7.88 4.81 8.07
C ALA A 13 -8.65 5.01 6.76
N GLU A 14 -8.00 5.56 5.72
CA GLU A 14 -8.60 5.76 4.40
C GLU A 14 -8.96 4.43 3.72
N LEU A 15 -8.12 3.40 3.83
CA LEU A 15 -8.44 2.09 3.27
C LEU A 15 -9.62 1.43 4.01
N ARG A 16 -9.65 1.50 5.35
CA ARG A 16 -10.78 0.99 6.15
C ARG A 16 -12.08 1.71 5.83
N SER A 17 -12.05 3.03 5.59
CA SER A 17 -13.25 3.79 5.21
C SER A 17 -13.83 3.38 3.85
N ARG A 18 -13.06 2.63 3.05
CA ARG A 18 -13.47 2.06 1.76
C ARG A 18 -13.81 0.56 1.88
N GLY A 19 -13.94 0.03 3.09
CA GLY A 19 -14.27 -1.37 3.34
C GLY A 19 -13.12 -2.36 3.15
N VAL A 20 -11.87 -1.87 3.05
CA VAL A 20 -10.70 -2.72 2.86
C VAL A 20 -10.19 -3.20 4.23
N GLU A 21 -9.96 -4.51 4.39
CA GLU A 21 -9.27 -5.07 5.55
C GLU A 21 -7.81 -4.58 5.56
N VAL A 22 -7.33 -4.07 6.70
CA VAL A 22 -6.00 -3.45 6.81
C VAL A 22 -5.22 -3.94 8.02
N ARG A 23 -3.94 -4.29 7.80
CA ARG A 23 -2.96 -4.60 8.84
C ARG A 23 -1.74 -3.69 8.70
N GLU A 24 -1.38 -3.01 9.78
CA GLU A 24 -0.24 -2.09 9.82
C GLU A 24 1.02 -2.82 10.32
N ASP A 25 2.15 -2.58 9.68
CA ASP A 25 3.47 -3.02 10.13
C ASP A 25 4.36 -1.78 10.29
N GLY A 26 4.37 -1.27 11.53
CA GLY A 26 5.10 -0.06 11.90
C GLY A 26 6.62 -0.22 11.87
N ALA A 27 7.14 -1.45 11.94
CA ALA A 27 8.58 -1.70 11.91
C ALA A 27 9.16 -1.51 10.50
N PHE A 28 8.39 -1.87 9.47
CA PHE A 28 8.82 -1.77 8.07
C PHE A 28 8.17 -0.60 7.30
N GLY A 29 7.32 0.18 7.96
CA GLY A 29 6.59 1.27 7.32
C GLY A 29 5.63 0.76 6.24
N ALA A 30 4.88 -0.30 6.56
CA ALA A 30 4.04 -1.00 5.61
C ALA A 30 2.56 -1.06 6.06
N VAL A 31 1.68 -1.16 5.07
CA VAL A 31 0.25 -1.40 5.24
C VAL A 31 -0.15 -2.53 4.30
N ASP A 32 -0.61 -3.64 4.85
CA ASP A 32 -1.20 -4.75 4.09
C ASP A 32 -2.70 -4.51 3.94
N ALA A 33 -3.20 -4.55 2.71
CA ALA A 33 -4.57 -4.23 2.34
C ALA A 33 -5.24 -5.38 1.58
N GLY A 34 -6.46 -5.75 1.97
CA GLY A 34 -7.24 -6.82 1.34
C GLY A 34 -7.15 -8.18 2.07
N PRO A 35 -7.67 -9.25 1.46
CA PRO A 35 -7.82 -10.55 2.12
C PRO A 35 -6.51 -11.15 2.60
N ARG A 36 -6.51 -11.80 3.77
CA ARG A 36 -5.35 -12.48 4.36
C ARG A 36 -4.63 -13.47 3.44
N ALA A 37 -5.33 -14.12 2.52
CA ALA A 37 -4.74 -15.10 1.61
C ALA A 37 -3.87 -14.45 0.51
N ARG A 38 -4.17 -13.22 0.11
CA ARG A 38 -3.45 -12.46 -0.91
C ARG A 38 -3.51 -10.95 -0.61
N PRO A 39 -2.83 -10.49 0.45
CA PRO A 39 -2.81 -9.07 0.76
C PRO A 39 -1.98 -8.30 -0.28
N GLN A 40 -2.43 -7.08 -0.59
CA GLN A 40 -1.64 -6.10 -1.34
C GLN A 40 -0.86 -5.25 -0.35
N ARG A 41 0.46 -5.17 -0.50
CA ARG A 41 1.31 -4.46 0.46
C ARG A 41 1.67 -3.07 -0.05
N ALA A 42 1.31 -2.03 0.69
CA ALA A 42 1.81 -0.68 0.49
C ALA A 42 3.02 -0.41 1.40
N LEU A 43 4.06 0.27 0.90
CA LEU A 43 5.28 0.60 1.63
C LEU A 43 5.59 2.10 1.57
N LEU A 44 6.19 2.63 2.63
CA LEU A 44 6.86 3.93 2.62
C LEU A 44 8.30 3.79 2.14
N ARG A 45 8.65 4.42 1.01
CA ARG A 45 10.02 4.41 0.47
C ARG A 45 10.45 5.79 -0.03
N PRO A 46 11.74 6.13 0.07
CA PRO A 46 12.29 7.32 -0.58
C PRO A 46 12.13 7.25 -2.11
N HIS A 47 11.68 8.36 -2.71
CA HIS A 47 11.57 8.54 -4.16
C HIS A 47 11.60 10.03 -4.50
N ARG A 48 12.36 10.42 -5.54
CA ARG A 48 12.45 11.81 -6.02
C ARG A 48 12.66 12.86 -4.90
N GLY A 49 13.55 12.56 -3.95
CA GLY A 49 13.89 13.48 -2.85
C GLY A 49 12.87 13.56 -1.70
N GLY A 50 11.82 12.73 -1.68
CA GLY A 50 10.83 12.68 -0.60
C GLY A 50 10.36 11.27 -0.28
N LEU A 51 9.45 11.13 0.69
CA LEU A 51 8.81 9.85 1.02
C LEU A 51 7.56 9.64 0.16
N TRP A 52 7.38 8.42 -0.32
CA TRP A 52 6.29 8.02 -1.21
C TRP A 52 5.64 6.73 -0.75
N TRP A 53 4.37 6.56 -1.12
CA TRP A 53 3.66 5.29 -1.08
C TRP A 53 4.01 4.46 -2.31
N TRP A 54 4.34 3.20 -2.09
CA TRP A 54 4.68 2.24 -3.12
C TRP A 54 3.78 1.02 -2.97
N MET A 55 3.23 0.52 -4.07
CA MET A 55 2.48 -0.73 -4.07
C MET A 55 3.41 -1.88 -4.43
N ARG A 56 3.58 -2.82 -3.50
CA ARG A 56 4.08 -4.15 -3.80
C ARG A 56 2.88 -5.03 -4.13
N TRP A 57 2.72 -5.29 -5.41
CA TRP A 57 1.89 -6.39 -5.89
C TRP A 57 2.39 -7.71 -5.28
N PRO A 58 1.53 -8.74 -5.17
CA PRO A 58 1.99 -10.05 -4.72
C PRO A 58 3.16 -10.43 -5.62
N LEU A 59 4.19 -11.05 -5.06
CA LEU A 59 5.27 -11.61 -5.87
C LEU A 59 4.61 -12.47 -6.94
N GLN A 60 4.66 -12.02 -8.19
CA GLN A 60 4.46 -12.92 -9.31
C GLN A 60 5.66 -13.87 -9.30
N ASP A 61 5.40 -15.16 -9.44
CA ASP A 61 6.48 -16.15 -9.51
C ASP A 61 7.50 -15.71 -10.57
N GLY A 62 8.77 -15.62 -10.16
CA GLY A 62 9.87 -15.21 -11.02
C GLY A 62 10.22 -13.70 -11.03
N VAL A 63 9.48 -12.81 -10.35
CA VAL A 63 9.85 -11.38 -10.28
C VAL A 63 10.73 -11.10 -9.05
N PRO A 64 11.95 -10.55 -9.21
CA PRO A 64 12.82 -10.21 -8.09
C PRO A 64 12.15 -9.24 -7.09
N PRO A 65 12.28 -9.48 -5.77
CA PRO A 65 11.66 -8.64 -4.73
C PRO A 65 12.04 -7.16 -4.79
N SER A 66 13.22 -6.84 -5.35
CA SER A 66 13.78 -5.50 -5.51
C SER A 66 13.17 -4.69 -6.66
N LEU A 67 12.54 -5.36 -7.64
CA LEU A 67 11.83 -4.74 -8.77
C LEU A 67 10.32 -4.64 -8.53
N ALA A 68 9.81 -5.36 -7.53
CA ALA A 68 8.39 -5.44 -7.22
C ALA A 68 7.95 -4.21 -6.41
N GLY A 69 7.62 -3.11 -7.11
CA GLY A 69 7.05 -1.93 -6.47
C GLY A 69 6.69 -0.83 -7.48
N VAL A 70 5.43 -0.40 -7.54
CA VAL A 70 5.02 0.75 -8.35
C VAL A 70 4.84 1.96 -7.43
N PRO A 71 5.53 3.10 -7.66
CA PRO A 71 5.29 4.30 -6.88
C PRO A 71 3.85 4.79 -7.16
N LEU A 72 3.08 4.98 -6.09
CA LEU A 72 1.69 5.42 -6.16
C LEU A 72 1.62 6.95 -6.11
N SER A 73 2.01 7.53 -4.98
CA SER A 73 1.89 8.97 -4.71
C SER A 73 2.86 9.41 -3.61
N PRO A 74 3.16 10.71 -3.49
CA PRO A 74 3.86 11.26 -2.33
C PRO A 74 3.14 10.90 -1.03
N VAL A 75 3.89 10.77 0.08
CA VAL A 75 3.34 10.35 1.37
C VAL A 75 2.20 11.25 1.87
N ALA A 76 2.24 12.55 1.53
CA ALA A 76 1.21 13.53 1.87
C ALA A 76 -0.13 13.31 1.15
N ARG A 77 -0.17 12.46 0.12
CA ARG A 77 -1.37 12.13 -0.66
C ARG A 77 -1.82 10.70 -0.38
N THR A 78 -2.15 10.43 0.89
CA THR A 78 -2.65 9.12 1.36
C THR A 78 -3.95 8.72 0.67
N SER A 79 -4.88 9.64 0.44
CA SER A 79 -6.16 9.36 -0.22
C SER A 79 -5.99 8.94 -1.69
N ASP A 80 -4.99 9.49 -2.40
CA ASP A 80 -4.65 9.07 -3.78
C ASP A 80 -4.09 7.64 -3.80
N ALA A 81 -3.21 7.30 -2.85
CA ALA A 81 -2.69 5.96 -2.70
C ALA A 81 -3.82 4.97 -2.38
N ALA A 82 -4.69 5.31 -1.42
CA ALA A 82 -5.83 4.50 -1.03
C ALA A 82 -6.78 4.24 -2.20
N ARG A 83 -7.08 5.25 -3.02
CA ARG A 83 -7.93 5.10 -4.22
C ARG A 83 -7.33 4.11 -5.21
N ARG A 84 -6.03 4.19 -5.49
CA ARG A 84 -5.34 3.28 -6.43
C ARG A 84 -5.30 1.85 -5.91
N ILE A 85 -5.01 1.67 -4.62
CA ILE A 85 -5.00 0.34 -3.97
C ILE A 85 -6.40 -0.27 -3.96
N ALA A 86 -7.43 0.50 -3.61
CA ALA A 86 -8.81 0.03 -3.63
C ALA A 86 -9.25 -0.37 -5.04
N GLY A 87 -8.97 0.45 -6.05
CA GLY A 87 -9.29 0.12 -7.44
C GLY A 87 -8.59 -1.15 -7.93
N ALA A 88 -7.32 -1.33 -7.58
CA ALA A 88 -6.56 -2.54 -7.85
C ALA A 88 -7.17 -3.79 -7.21
N LEU A 89 -7.61 -3.68 -5.94
CA LEU A 89 -8.27 -4.76 -5.23
C LEU A 89 -9.65 -5.09 -5.82
N SER A 90 -10.41 -4.10 -6.27
CA SER A 90 -11.71 -4.33 -6.92
C SER A 90 -11.58 -5.07 -8.25
N VAL A 91 -10.54 -4.79 -9.03
CA VAL A 91 -10.28 -5.52 -10.29
C VAL A 91 -9.89 -6.97 -9.99
N ALA A 92 -9.04 -7.22 -9.00
CA ALA A 92 -8.60 -8.57 -8.64
C ALA A 92 -9.72 -9.48 -8.11
N VAL A 93 -10.84 -8.92 -7.66
CA VAL A 93 -12.04 -9.66 -7.21
C VAL A 93 -13.00 -9.96 -8.37
N GLY A 94 -12.91 -9.23 -9.50
CA GLY A 94 -13.80 -9.40 -10.66
C GLY A 94 -13.38 -10.47 -11.67
N ASP A 95 -12.18 -11.05 -11.51
CA ASP A 95 -11.61 -12.08 -12.40
C ASP A 95 -11.93 -13.54 -11.97
N THR A 96 -13.02 -13.75 -11.21
CA THR A 96 -13.52 -15.09 -10.82
C THR A 96 -14.84 -15.43 -11.48
#